data_AF-A0A0A2B1E8-F1
#
_entry.id   AF-A0A0A2B1E8-F1
#
_cell.length_a   1.000
_cell.length_b   1.000
_cell.length_c   1.000
_cell.angle_alpha   90.00
_cell.angle_beta   90.00
_cell.angle_gamma   90.00
#
_symmetry.space_group_name_H-M   'P 1'
#
loop_
_entity.id
_entity.type
_entity.pdbx_description
1 polymer ?
#
loop_
_entity_poly.entity_id
_entity_poly.type
_entity_poly.pdbx_seq_one_letter_code
_entity_poly.pdbx_strand_id
1 'polypeptide(L)'
;MRKSFVGNNIKHSEFDALTRITVEMSKYLYPYIREILKSREDFKENSVVWNDFNGRFIELIKERFNMDSMKVKKLLNQAENDEIIIKSLLTLSFCISNQGYQKLKNFLHYF
;
A
#
# COMPACT_ATOMS: atom_id res chain seq x y z
N MET A 1 10.76 4.97 29.57
CA MET A 1 10.72 3.90 28.55
C MET A 1 9.28 3.38 28.45
N ARG A 2 8.49 3.91 27.53
CA ARG A 2 7.05 3.59 27.45
C ARG A 2 6.87 2.34 26.58
N LYS A 3 6.71 1.18 27.23
CA LYS A 3 6.21 -0.03 26.59
C LYS A 3 4.77 0.25 26.14
N SER A 4 4.53 0.26 24.83
CA SER A 4 3.17 0.12 24.29
C SER A 4 3.19 -0.90 23.16
N PHE A 5 3.50 -2.15 23.51
CA PHE A 5 2.81 -3.28 22.89
C PHE A 5 1.38 -3.25 23.41
N VAL A 6 0.56 -2.35 22.87
CA VAL A 6 -0.88 -2.50 22.96
C VAL A 6 -1.27 -3.21 21.68
N GLY A 7 -1.70 -4.47 21.81
CA GLY A 7 -2.48 -5.11 20.77
C GLY A 7 -3.73 -4.27 20.56
N ASN A 8 -3.62 -3.25 19.73
CA ASN A 8 -4.77 -2.45 19.33
C ASN A 8 -5.56 -3.35 18.40
N ASN A 9 -6.59 -3.99 18.95
CA ASN A 9 -7.67 -4.55 18.15
C ASN A 9 -8.27 -3.38 17.36
N ILE A 10 -7.86 -3.26 16.11
CA ILE A 10 -8.44 -2.29 15.17
C ILE A 10 -9.96 -2.50 15.18
N LYS A 11 -10.73 -1.43 15.36
CA LYS A 11 -12.19 -1.56 15.34
C LYS A 11 -12.62 -2.02 13.96
N HIS A 12 -13.70 -2.79 13.86
CA HIS A 12 -14.22 -3.24 12.57
C HIS A 12 -14.48 -2.06 11.61
N SER A 13 -14.95 -0.92 12.12
CA SER A 13 -15.14 0.30 11.32
C SER A 13 -13.83 0.91 10.81
N GLU A 14 -12.78 0.92 11.63
CA GLU A 14 -11.45 1.41 11.25
C GLU A 14 -10.80 0.48 10.21
N PHE A 15 -10.96 -0.82 10.39
CA PHE A 15 -10.51 -1.83 9.43
C PHE A 15 -11.22 -1.72 8.08
N ASP A 16 -12.55 -1.59 8.09
CA ASP A 16 -13.33 -1.39 6.87
C ASP A 16 -12.92 -0.08 6.17
N ALA A 17 -12.69 1.00 6.93
CA ALA A 17 -12.23 2.28 6.39
C ALA A 17 -10.85 2.15 5.73
N LEU A 18 -9.88 1.54 6.41
CA LEU A 18 -8.54 1.32 5.85
C LEU A 18 -8.57 0.43 4.59
N THR A 19 -9.42 -0.60 4.57
CA THR A 19 -9.60 -1.47 3.42
C THR A 19 -10.14 -0.69 2.22
N ARG A 20 -11.16 0.17 2.44
CA ARG A 20 -11.71 1.03 1.37
C ARG A 20 -10.69 2.03 0.87
N ILE A 21 -9.95 2.68 1.77
CA ILE A 21 -8.88 3.62 1.43
C ILE A 21 -7.83 2.93 0.55
N THR A 22 -7.40 1.73 0.92
CA THR A 22 -6.42 0.94 0.15
C THR A 22 -6.93 0.62 -1.25
N VAL A 23 -8.21 0.20 -1.36
CA VAL A 23 -8.83 -0.11 -2.65
C VAL A 23 -8.95 1.15 -3.52
N GLU A 24 -9.33 2.29 -2.96
CA GLU A 24 -9.35 3.55 -3.72
C GLU A 24 -7.94 3.94 -4.19
N MET A 25 -6.92 3.82 -3.34
CA MET A 25 -5.53 4.05 -3.74
C MET A 25 -5.09 3.15 -4.89
N SER A 26 -5.51 1.88 -4.91
CA SER A 26 -5.16 0.97 -6.01
C SER A 26 -5.67 1.46 -7.37
N LYS A 27 -6.84 2.11 -7.41
CA LYS A 27 -7.40 2.67 -8.65
C LYS A 27 -6.58 3.85 -9.16
N TYR A 28 -6.15 4.75 -8.27
CA TYR A 28 -5.26 5.86 -8.63
C TYR A 28 -3.90 5.40 -9.15
N LEU A 29 -3.42 4.25 -8.65
CA LEU A 29 -2.14 3.69 -9.03
C LEU A 29 -2.21 2.73 -10.22
N TYR A 30 -3.41 2.44 -10.74
CA TYR A 30 -3.60 1.42 -11.77
C TYR A 30 -2.71 1.57 -13.00
N PRO A 31 -2.55 2.77 -13.60
CA PRO A 31 -1.71 2.92 -14.78
C PRO A 31 -0.29 2.39 -14.54
N TYR A 32 0.32 2.78 -13.42
CA TYR A 32 1.66 2.37 -13.03
C TYR A 32 1.72 0.88 -12.67
N ILE A 33 0.78 0.39 -11.87
CA ILE A 33 0.70 -1.03 -11.49
C ILE A 33 0.63 -1.91 -12.74
N ARG A 34 -0.21 -1.53 -13.71
CA ARG A 34 -0.38 -2.28 -14.96
C ARG A 34 0.89 -2.30 -15.79
N GLU A 35 1.61 -1.19 -15.84
CA GLU A 35 2.85 -1.06 -16.59
C GLU A 35 3.98 -1.88 -15.94
N ILE A 36 4.15 -1.76 -14.63
CA ILE A 36 5.11 -2.54 -13.83
C ILE A 36 4.85 -4.05 -13.96
N LEU A 37 3.59 -4.49 -13.88
CA LEU A 37 3.28 -5.92 -13.98
C LEU A 37 3.39 -6.47 -15.42
N LYS A 38 3.39 -5.59 -16.42
CA LYS A 38 3.59 -5.96 -17.82
C LYS A 38 5.05 -5.97 -18.23
N SER A 39 5.89 -5.16 -17.60
CA SER A 39 7.31 -5.13 -17.91
C SER A 39 7.92 -6.49 -17.61
N ARG A 40 8.54 -7.10 -18.64
CA ARG A 40 9.38 -8.30 -18.50
C ARG A 40 10.81 -7.94 -18.08
N GLU A 41 11.08 -6.65 -17.95
CA GLU A 41 12.38 -6.07 -17.66
C GLU A 41 12.69 -6.14 -16.17
N ASP A 42 13.98 -6.22 -15.88
CA ASP A 42 14.47 -6.28 -14.51
C ASP A 42 14.22 -4.94 -13.80
N PHE A 43 14.06 -4.97 -12.48
CA PHE A 43 13.66 -3.81 -11.65
C PHE A 43 14.58 -2.58 -11.86
N LYS A 44 15.82 -2.83 -12.30
CA LYS A 44 16.84 -1.81 -12.56
C LYS A 44 16.70 -1.12 -13.92
N GLU A 45 16.09 -1.78 -14.91
CA GLU A 45 15.99 -1.24 -16.27
C GLU A 45 14.77 -0.32 -16.44
N ASN A 46 13.68 -0.57 -15.69
CA ASN A 46 12.44 0.20 -15.79
C ASN A 46 12.26 1.23 -14.65
N SER A 47 13.33 1.95 -14.32
CA SER A 47 13.38 2.85 -13.15
C SER A 47 12.36 4.00 -13.19
N VAL A 48 11.94 4.46 -14.38
CA VAL A 48 11.04 5.62 -14.53
C VAL A 48 9.64 5.31 -13.99
N VAL A 49 9.02 4.23 -14.45
CA VAL A 49 7.66 3.85 -14.04
C VAL A 49 7.61 3.52 -12.55
N TRP A 50 8.68 2.90 -12.02
CA TRP A 50 8.82 2.64 -10.59
C TRP A 50 8.95 3.92 -9.77
N ASN A 51 9.74 4.88 -10.23
CA ASN A 51 9.87 6.18 -9.57
C ASN A 51 8.53 6.93 -9.57
N ASP A 52 7.78 6.90 -10.67
CA ASP A 52 6.46 7.52 -10.77
C ASP A 52 5.44 6.84 -9.86
N PHE A 53 5.42 5.50 -9.84
CA PHE A 53 4.60 4.72 -8.91
C PHE A 53 4.92 5.11 -7.46
N ASN A 54 6.21 5.11 -7.09
CA ASN A 54 6.65 5.42 -5.73
C ASN A 54 6.30 6.85 -5.34
N GLY A 55 6.52 7.81 -6.24
CA GLY A 55 6.15 9.21 -6.04
C GLY A 55 4.66 9.34 -5.75
N ARG A 56 3.82 8.78 -6.62
CA ARG A 56 2.36 8.85 -6.44
C ARG A 56 1.87 8.08 -5.22
N PHE A 57 2.46 6.93 -4.92
CA PHE A 57 2.14 6.16 -3.72
C PHE A 57 2.43 6.97 -2.45
N ILE A 58 3.58 7.63 -2.37
CA ILE A 58 3.96 8.49 -1.24
C ILE A 58 2.99 9.67 -1.10
N GLU A 59 2.62 10.32 -2.19
CA GLU A 59 1.62 11.40 -2.16
C GLU A 59 0.28 10.92 -1.59
N LEU A 60 -0.22 9.78 -2.07
CA LEU A 60 -1.48 9.22 -1.59
C LEU A 60 -1.42 8.88 -0.09
N ILE A 61 -0.27 8.39 0.39
CA ILE A 61 -0.03 8.16 1.82
C ILE A 61 -0.06 9.48 2.60
N LYS A 62 0.65 10.51 2.14
CA LYS A 62 0.66 11.85 2.78
C LYS A 62 -0.72 12.49 2.84
N GLU A 63 -1.53 12.32 1.79
CA GLU A 63 -2.90 12.85 1.71
C GLU A 63 -3.89 12.14 2.66
N ARG A 64 -3.66 10.86 2.98
CA ARG A 64 -4.67 9.99 3.65
C ARG A 64 -4.27 9.53 5.05
N PHE A 65 -2.99 9.59 5.42
CA PHE A 65 -2.48 9.06 6.67
C PHE A 65 -1.85 10.13 7.56
N ASN A 66 -1.84 9.87 8.86
CA ASN A 66 -1.18 10.74 9.82
C ASN A 66 0.35 10.61 9.71
N MET A 67 0.99 11.67 9.20
CA MET A 67 2.43 11.75 9.01
C MET A 67 3.23 11.77 10.31
N ASP A 68 2.62 12.09 11.46
CA ASP A 68 3.27 12.02 12.77
C ASP A 68 3.38 10.59 13.30
N SER A 69 2.65 9.64 12.70
CA SER A 69 2.70 8.23 13.07
C SER A 69 4.06 7.61 12.74
N MET A 70 4.74 7.06 13.76
CA MET A 70 5.99 6.31 13.57
C MET A 70 5.84 5.14 12.59
N LYS A 71 4.65 4.52 12.51
CA LYS A 71 4.37 3.45 11.54
C LYS A 71 4.36 3.98 10.11
N VAL A 72 3.75 5.15 9.88
CA VAL A 72 3.72 5.82 8.57
C VAL A 72 5.10 6.31 8.18
N LYS A 73 5.86 6.91 9.13
CA LYS A 73 7.25 7.30 8.89
C LYS A 73 8.13 6.10 8.50
N LYS A 74 7.94 4.94 9.14
CA LYS A 74 8.64 3.71 8.79
C LYS A 74 8.25 3.19 7.40
N LEU A 75 6.97 3.23 7.04
CA LEU A 75 6.48 2.87 5.70
C LEU A 75 7.15 3.71 4.60
N LEU A 76 7.39 4.99 4.86
CA LEU A 76 7.96 5.94 3.89
C LEU A 76 9.49 5.92 3.83
N ASN A 77 10.18 5.20 4.71
CA ASN A 77 11.64 5.11 4.69
C ASN A 77 12.12 4.14 3.59
N GLN A 78 12.37 4.65 2.39
CA GLN A 78 12.70 3.84 1.20
C GLN A 78 14.05 3.12 1.28
N ALA A 79 15.02 3.64 2.04
CA ALA A 79 16.38 3.08 2.10
C ALA A 79 16.45 1.65 2.71
N GLU A 80 15.37 1.18 3.33
CA GLU A 80 15.31 -0.12 4.02
C GLU A 80 14.10 -0.98 3.60
N ASN A 81 13.30 -0.60 2.60
CA ASN A 81 11.92 -1.11 2.46
C ASN A 81 11.46 -1.51 1.06
N ASP A 82 12.36 -1.89 0.16
CA ASP A 82 11.99 -2.40 -1.17
C ASP A 82 10.97 -3.57 -1.07
N GLU A 83 11.15 -4.46 -0.08
CA GLU A 83 10.21 -5.56 0.16
C GLU A 83 8.80 -5.07 0.54
N ILE A 84 8.69 -4.00 1.34
CA ILE A 84 7.39 -3.42 1.71
C ILE A 84 6.74 -2.76 0.51
N ILE A 85 7.51 -2.07 -0.35
CA ILE A 85 6.99 -1.47 -1.58
C ILE A 85 6.46 -2.56 -2.52
N ILE A 86 7.21 -3.64 -2.72
CA ILE A 86 6.78 -4.78 -3.54
C ILE A 86 5.50 -5.41 -2.95
N LYS A 87 5.44 -5.65 -1.64
CA LYS A 87 4.22 -6.16 -0.98
C LYS A 87 3.05 -5.21 -1.14
N SER A 88 3.29 -3.90 -1.07
CA SER A 88 2.27 -2.88 -1.29
C SER A 88 1.76 -2.93 -2.73
N LEU A 89 2.66 -3.01 -3.72
CA LEU A 89 2.31 -3.16 -5.13
C LEU A 89 1.42 -4.38 -5.36
N LEU A 90 1.81 -5.55 -4.84
CA LEU A 90 1.05 -6.79 -4.98
C LEU A 90 -0.31 -6.72 -4.28
N THR A 91 -0.38 -6.07 -3.11
CA THR A 91 -1.64 -5.86 -2.39
C THR A 91 -2.59 -4.95 -3.18
N LEU A 92 -2.05 -3.84 -3.70
CA LEU A 92 -2.81 -2.88 -4.51
C LEU A 92 -3.28 -3.54 -5.82
N SER A 93 -2.44 -4.33 -6.48
CA SER A 93 -2.82 -5.04 -7.70
C SER A 93 -3.92 -6.08 -7.45
N PHE A 94 -3.86 -6.78 -6.31
CA PHE A 94 -4.87 -7.74 -5.90
C PHE A 94 -6.24 -7.09 -5.68
N CYS A 95 -6.28 -5.89 -5.09
CA CYS A 95 -7.52 -5.22 -4.71
C CYS A 95 -8.05 -4.21 -5.74
N ILE A 96 -7.54 -4.21 -6.97
CA ILE A 96 -7.87 -3.19 -7.99
C ILE A 96 -9.24 -3.33 -8.65
N SER A 97 -9.83 -4.52 -8.58
CA SER A 97 -11.11 -4.80 -9.24
C SER A 97 -12.31 -4.14 -8.55
N ASN A 98 -13.47 -4.11 -9.21
CA ASN A 98 -14.73 -3.61 -8.61
C ASN A 98 -15.14 -4.35 -7.32
N GLN A 99 -14.68 -5.59 -7.14
CA GLN A 99 -14.86 -6.38 -5.91
C GLN A 99 -13.64 -6.29 -4.97
N GLY A 100 -12.71 -5.37 -5.22
CA GLY A 100 -11.45 -5.21 -4.53
C GLY A 100 -11.57 -5.10 -3.02
N TYR A 101 -12.59 -4.37 -2.56
CA TYR A 101 -12.94 -4.28 -1.15
C TYR A 101 -13.26 -5.63 -0.53
N GLN A 102 -14.16 -6.41 -1.14
CA GLN A 102 -14.53 -7.73 -0.62
C GLN A 102 -13.36 -8.72 -0.69
N LYS A 103 -12.58 -8.67 -1.78
CA LYS A 103 -11.38 -9.51 -1.94
C LYS A 103 -10.35 -9.23 -0.87
N LEU A 104 -9.99 -7.96 -0.67
CA LEU A 104 -8.99 -7.56 0.32
C LEU A 104 -9.50 -7.81 1.75
N LYS A 105 -10.77 -7.48 2.03
CA LYS A 105 -11.41 -7.77 3.32
C LYS A 105 -11.34 -9.25 3.66
N ASN A 106 -11.76 -10.12 2.74
CA ASN A 106 -11.73 -11.56 2.95
C ASN A 106 -10.29 -12.05 3.14
N PHE A 107 -9.37 -11.64 2.25
CA PHE A 107 -7.96 -12.02 2.36
C PHE A 107 -7.38 -11.68 3.74
N LEU A 108 -7.59 -10.46 4.22
CA LEU A 108 -7.09 -10.00 5.52
C LEU A 108 -7.82 -10.60 6.73
N HIS A 109 -9.03 -11.12 6.56
CA HIS A 109 -9.79 -11.78 7.64
C HIS A 109 -9.31 -13.22 7.91
N TYR A 110 -8.68 -13.85 6.90
CA TYR A 110 -8.14 -15.20 7.02
C TYR A 110 -6.72 -15.25 7.62
N PHE A 111 -6.13 -14.10 7.95
CA PHE A 111 -4.82 -13.95 8.62
C PHE A 111 -4.99 -13.29 9.99
#